data_AF-A0A8B9X362-F1
#
_entry.id   AF-A0A8B9X362-F1
#
_cell.length_a   1.000
_cell.length_b   1.000
_cell.length_c   1.000
_cell.angle_alpha   90.00
_cell.angle_beta   90.00
_cell.angle_gamma   90.00
#
_symmetry.space_group_name_H-M   'P 1'
#
loop_
_entity.id
_entity.type
_entity.pdbx_description
1 polymer ?
#
loop_
_entity_poly.entity_id
_entity_poly.type
_entity_poly.pdbx_seq_one_letter_code
_entity_poly.pdbx_strand_id
1 'polypeptide(L)'
;MPAATVDHSQRICEVWACNLDEEMKKIRQVIRKYNYVAMDTEFPGVVARPIGEFRSNADYQYQLLRCNVDLLKIIQLGLTFMNEQGEYPPGTSTWQFNFKFNLTGYDFGYLIKILTNSNLPEEELDFFEILRLFFPVIYDVKYLMKSCKNLKGGLQEVAEQLELERIGPQHQAGSDSLLTGMAFFKMREMFFEDHIDDAKYCGHLYGLGSGSSYVQNGTGNAYEEEASKQS
;
A
#
# COMPACT_ATOMS: atom_id res chain seq x y z
N MET A 1 -2.24 12.18 -37.23
CA MET A 1 -3.47 11.45 -36.84
C MET A 1 -3.74 11.78 -35.39
N PRO A 2 -4.98 12.14 -34.98
CA PRO A 2 -5.25 12.38 -33.57
C PRO A 2 -5.19 11.05 -32.81
N ALA A 3 -4.51 11.03 -31.68
CA ALA A 3 -4.49 9.91 -30.76
C ALA A 3 -5.93 9.56 -30.37
N ALA A 4 -6.31 8.29 -30.48
CA ALA A 4 -7.58 7.80 -29.98
C ALA A 4 -7.72 8.22 -28.52
N THR A 5 -8.81 8.90 -28.20
CA THR A 5 -9.22 9.22 -26.83
C THR A 5 -9.32 7.91 -26.06
N VAL A 6 -8.32 7.61 -25.23
CA VAL A 6 -8.37 6.48 -24.32
C VAL A 6 -9.49 6.78 -23.35
N ASP A 7 -10.57 5.99 -23.41
CA ASP A 7 -11.69 6.14 -22.50
C ASP A 7 -11.23 5.82 -21.07
N HIS A 8 -11.02 6.86 -20.27
CA HIS A 8 -10.57 6.76 -18.89
C HIS A 8 -11.60 6.07 -17.98
N SER A 9 -12.84 5.87 -18.44
CA SER A 9 -13.94 5.34 -17.63
C SER A 9 -13.80 3.86 -17.24
N GLN A 10 -12.94 3.09 -17.93
CA GLN A 10 -12.82 1.64 -17.71
C GLN A 10 -11.52 1.19 -16.99
N ARG A 11 -10.76 2.14 -16.45
CA ARG A 11 -9.43 1.88 -15.89
C ARG A 11 -9.46 1.27 -14.48
N ILE A 12 -10.46 1.66 -13.67
CA ILE A 12 -10.73 1.14 -12.33
C ILE A 12 -12.03 0.34 -12.35
N CYS A 13 -11.97 -0.95 -11.98
CA CYS A 13 -13.13 -1.83 -11.91
C CYS A 13 -13.59 -2.02 -10.46
N GLU A 14 -14.85 -1.67 -10.19
CA GLU A 14 -15.49 -1.93 -8.90
C GLU A 14 -15.82 -3.43 -8.75
N VAL A 15 -15.26 -4.05 -7.72
CA VAL A 15 -15.49 -5.45 -7.37
C VAL A 15 -16.33 -5.55 -6.11
N TRP A 16 -17.45 -6.22 -6.24
CA TRP A 16 -18.40 -6.55 -5.18
C TRP A 16 -18.58 -8.08 -5.13
N ALA A 17 -19.32 -8.56 -4.13
CA ALA A 17 -19.59 -9.99 -3.98
C ALA A 17 -20.22 -10.63 -5.23
N CYS A 18 -20.99 -9.89 -6.03
CA CYS A 18 -21.69 -10.42 -7.20
C CYS A 18 -20.79 -10.64 -8.43
N ASN A 19 -19.68 -9.91 -8.58
CA ASN A 19 -18.76 -10.02 -9.71
C ASN A 19 -17.33 -10.46 -9.31
N LEU A 20 -17.08 -10.73 -8.03
CA LEU A 20 -15.78 -11.16 -7.51
C LEU A 20 -15.19 -12.33 -8.31
N ASP A 21 -15.95 -13.39 -8.52
CA ASP A 21 -15.46 -14.58 -9.21
C ASP A 21 -15.08 -14.30 -10.67
N GLU A 22 -15.81 -13.39 -11.34
CA GLU A 22 -15.53 -12.99 -12.73
C GLU A 22 -14.20 -12.22 -12.81
N GLU A 23 -14.05 -11.20 -11.97
CA GLU A 23 -12.88 -10.33 -11.95
C GLU A 23 -11.62 -11.09 -11.50
N MET A 24 -11.75 -12.00 -10.55
CA MET A 24 -10.65 -12.89 -10.15
C MET A 24 -10.21 -13.82 -11.29
N LYS A 25 -11.05 -14.15 -12.28
CA LYS A 25 -10.58 -14.88 -13.49
C LYS A 25 -9.70 -14.00 -14.36
N LYS A 26 -10.02 -12.71 -14.49
CA LYS A 26 -9.25 -11.74 -15.28
C LYS A 26 -7.90 -11.46 -14.61
N ILE A 27 -7.90 -11.20 -13.29
CA ILE A 27 -6.68 -10.96 -12.50
C ILE A 27 -5.70 -12.13 -12.62
N ARG A 28 -6.19 -13.38 -12.56
CA ARG A 28 -5.35 -14.59 -12.74
C ARG A 28 -4.62 -14.64 -14.09
N GLN A 29 -5.15 -14.00 -15.13
CA GLN A 29 -4.46 -13.88 -16.42
C GLN A 29 -3.50 -12.70 -16.45
N VAL A 30 -3.90 -11.56 -15.87
CA VAL A 30 -3.13 -10.31 -15.85
C VAL A 30 -1.81 -10.49 -15.10
N ILE A 31 -1.84 -11.09 -13.91
CA ILE A 31 -0.66 -11.26 -13.04
C ILE A 31 0.49 -12.03 -13.72
N ARG A 32 0.20 -12.82 -14.76
CA ARG A 32 1.22 -13.59 -15.51
C ARG A 32 2.12 -12.71 -16.37
N LYS A 33 1.66 -11.52 -16.76
CA LYS A 33 2.39 -10.56 -17.61
C LYS A 33 2.67 -9.23 -16.89
N TYR A 34 1.81 -8.87 -15.95
CA TYR A 34 1.87 -7.64 -15.18
C TYR A 34 2.06 -8.01 -13.71
N ASN A 35 3.31 -8.29 -13.36
CA ASN A 35 3.74 -8.86 -12.08
C ASN A 35 4.08 -7.80 -11.01
N TYR A 36 4.07 -6.52 -11.35
CA TYR A 36 4.15 -5.43 -10.38
C TYR A 36 2.74 -5.09 -9.91
N VAL A 37 2.49 -5.25 -8.62
CA VAL A 37 1.18 -4.98 -8.01
C VAL A 37 1.33 -3.83 -7.03
N ALA A 38 0.87 -2.64 -7.41
CA ALA A 38 0.70 -1.54 -6.48
C ALA A 38 -0.62 -1.75 -5.72
N MET A 39 -0.59 -1.48 -4.42
CA MET A 39 -1.68 -1.81 -3.52
C MET A 39 -1.88 -0.67 -2.53
N ASP A 40 -3.13 -0.47 -2.16
CA ASP A 40 -3.55 0.43 -1.09
C ASP A 40 -4.83 -0.14 -0.45
N THR A 41 -5.11 0.19 0.82
CA THR A 41 -6.37 -0.18 1.46
C THR A 41 -7.03 0.98 2.17
N GLU A 42 -8.35 1.00 2.11
CA GLU A 42 -9.12 1.96 2.88
C GLU A 42 -9.62 1.30 4.16
N PHE A 43 -9.41 2.02 5.24
CA PHE A 43 -9.87 1.62 6.53
C PHE A 43 -10.09 2.86 7.44
N PRO A 44 -10.93 2.75 8.47
CA PRO A 44 -11.45 3.93 9.18
C PRO A 44 -10.54 4.56 10.26
N GLY A 45 -9.22 4.47 10.09
CA GLY A 45 -8.21 4.97 11.04
C GLY A 45 -7.84 4.06 12.23
N VAL A 46 -7.52 4.71 13.36
CA VAL A 46 -6.99 4.13 14.61
C VAL A 46 -7.94 4.49 15.75
N VAL A 47 -8.42 3.49 16.51
CA VAL A 47 -9.39 3.70 17.61
C VAL A 47 -8.89 3.22 18.98
N ALA A 48 -7.81 2.44 19.01
CA ALA A 48 -7.23 1.91 20.22
C ALA A 48 -5.74 2.28 20.33
N ARG A 49 -5.24 2.38 21.56
CA ARG A 49 -3.81 2.41 21.88
C ARG A 49 -3.45 1.17 22.67
N PRO A 50 -2.31 0.52 22.39
CA PRO A 50 -1.88 -0.64 23.14
C PRO A 50 -1.53 -0.23 24.58
N ILE A 51 -1.87 -1.08 25.55
CA ILE A 51 -1.55 -0.89 26.97
C ILE A 51 -0.45 -1.87 27.33
N GLY A 52 0.65 -1.37 27.93
CA GLY A 52 1.74 -2.22 28.40
C GLY A 52 3.10 -1.53 28.35
N GLU A 53 4.14 -2.32 28.60
CA GLU A 53 5.53 -1.93 28.36
C GLU A 53 5.95 -2.37 26.96
N PHE A 54 6.78 -1.56 26.30
CA PHE A 54 7.22 -1.79 24.93
C PHE A 54 8.73 -1.86 24.87
N ARG A 55 9.26 -2.82 24.11
CA ARG A 55 10.70 -3.07 24.02
C ARG A 55 11.43 -1.99 23.23
N SER A 56 10.73 -1.32 22.31
CA SER A 56 11.27 -0.25 21.48
C SER A 56 10.15 0.61 20.89
N ASN A 57 10.51 1.70 20.19
CA ASN A 57 9.53 2.47 19.42
C ASN A 57 8.92 1.62 18.29
N ALA A 58 9.73 0.84 17.56
CA ALA A 58 9.23 -0.04 16.50
C ALA A 58 8.21 -1.07 17.04
N ASP A 59 8.52 -1.69 18.18
CA ASP A 59 7.60 -2.60 18.88
C ASP A 59 6.30 -1.87 19.28
N TYR A 60 6.38 -0.64 19.81
CA TYR A 60 5.18 0.16 20.08
C TYR A 60 4.35 0.43 18.82
N GLN A 61 4.98 0.78 17.69
CA GLN A 61 4.27 1.00 16.42
C GLN A 61 3.63 -0.30 15.92
N TYR A 62 4.33 -1.43 16.03
CA TYR A 62 3.77 -2.74 15.69
C TYR A 62 2.60 -3.12 16.60
N GLN A 63 2.67 -2.92 17.91
CA GLN A 63 1.56 -3.21 18.82
C GLN A 63 0.37 -2.28 18.59
N LEU A 64 0.62 -1.01 18.25
CA LEU A 64 -0.41 -0.09 17.80
C LEU A 64 -1.09 -0.60 16.54
N LEU A 65 -0.29 -1.12 15.59
CA LEU A 65 -0.78 -1.82 14.41
C LEU A 65 -1.65 -3.01 14.77
N ARG A 66 -1.07 -3.99 15.44
CA ARG A 66 -1.71 -5.25 15.80
C ARG A 66 -3.05 -5.05 16.47
N CYS A 67 -3.09 -4.23 17.53
CA CYS A 67 -4.32 -4.05 18.30
C CYS A 67 -5.46 -3.48 17.44
N ASN A 68 -5.17 -2.55 16.54
CA ASN A 68 -6.18 -1.96 15.68
C ASN A 68 -6.53 -2.91 14.53
N VAL A 69 -5.58 -3.56 13.83
CA VAL A 69 -5.90 -4.58 12.80
C VAL A 69 -6.80 -5.67 13.34
N ASP A 70 -6.48 -6.21 14.51
CA ASP A 70 -7.19 -7.34 15.09
C ASP A 70 -8.64 -6.95 15.44
N LEU A 71 -8.83 -5.75 15.99
CA LEU A 71 -10.13 -5.27 16.45
C LEU A 71 -11.13 -5.00 15.31
N LEU A 72 -10.64 -4.78 14.10
CA LEU A 72 -11.34 -3.96 13.12
C LEU A 72 -11.34 -4.65 11.74
N LYS A 73 -12.06 -4.10 10.74
CA LYS A 73 -12.10 -4.66 9.38
C LYS A 73 -11.83 -3.65 8.27
N ILE A 74 -11.20 -4.15 7.21
CA ILE A 74 -10.92 -3.45 5.95
C ILE A 74 -12.21 -3.00 5.25
N ILE A 75 -12.19 -1.83 4.61
CA ILE A 75 -13.32 -1.31 3.80
C ILE A 75 -13.07 -1.57 2.32
N GLN A 76 -11.93 -1.15 1.80
CA GLN A 76 -11.57 -1.34 0.40
C GLN A 76 -10.15 -1.86 0.25
N LEU A 77 -9.91 -2.62 -0.82
CA LEU A 77 -8.57 -3.00 -1.27
C LEU A 77 -8.44 -2.60 -2.73
N GLY A 78 -7.44 -1.81 -3.07
CA GLY A 78 -7.10 -1.44 -4.43
C GLY A 78 -5.89 -2.21 -4.89
N LEU A 79 -5.97 -2.84 -6.05
CA LEU A 79 -4.85 -3.52 -6.69
C LEU A 79 -4.68 -2.99 -8.11
N THR A 80 -3.53 -2.39 -8.39
CA THR A 80 -3.13 -1.93 -9.72
C THR A 80 -2.00 -2.79 -10.26
N PHE A 81 -2.19 -3.33 -11.47
CA PHE A 81 -1.23 -4.24 -12.10
C PHE A 81 -0.43 -3.51 -13.19
N MET A 82 0.89 -3.67 -13.13
CA MET A 82 1.87 -3.13 -14.08
C MET A 82 2.93 -4.18 -14.41
N ASN A 83 3.70 -3.97 -15.48
CA ASN A 83 4.88 -4.78 -15.79
C ASN A 83 6.17 -4.07 -15.35
N GLU A 84 7.32 -4.69 -15.61
CA GLU A 84 8.66 -4.16 -15.29
C GLU A 84 8.93 -2.76 -15.88
N GLN A 85 8.26 -2.42 -16.98
CA GLN A 85 8.39 -1.12 -17.66
C GLN A 85 7.39 -0.07 -17.16
N GLY A 86 6.53 -0.41 -16.19
CA GLY A 86 5.47 0.48 -15.71
C GLY A 86 4.27 0.59 -16.65
N GLU A 87 4.14 -0.33 -17.62
CA GLU A 87 3.00 -0.37 -18.54
C GLU A 87 1.81 -1.10 -17.90
N TYR A 88 0.60 -0.70 -18.29
CA TYR A 88 -0.65 -1.24 -17.79
C TYR A 88 -1.23 -2.31 -18.74
N PRO A 89 -2.03 -3.28 -18.24
CA PRO A 89 -2.81 -4.15 -19.10
C PRO A 89 -3.82 -3.35 -19.92
N PRO A 90 -4.16 -3.81 -21.15
CA PRO A 90 -5.18 -3.15 -21.96
C PRO A 90 -6.55 -3.26 -21.28
N GLY A 91 -7.28 -2.14 -21.20
CA GLY A 91 -8.57 -2.04 -20.52
C GLY A 91 -8.42 -1.74 -19.04
N THR A 92 -8.92 -2.64 -18.19
CA THR A 92 -8.85 -2.48 -16.72
C THR A 92 -7.45 -2.80 -16.20
N SER A 93 -6.85 -1.83 -15.51
CA SER A 93 -5.56 -1.97 -14.84
C SER A 93 -5.67 -2.08 -13.33
N THR A 94 -6.78 -1.60 -12.78
CA THR A 94 -6.97 -1.43 -11.35
C THR A 94 -8.29 -2.07 -10.92
N TRP A 95 -8.26 -2.86 -9.85
CA TRP A 95 -9.44 -3.45 -9.23
C TRP A 95 -9.62 -2.89 -7.83
N GLN A 96 -10.81 -2.35 -7.57
CA GLN A 96 -11.22 -1.85 -6.26
C GLN A 96 -12.20 -2.84 -5.64
N PHE A 97 -11.72 -3.62 -4.69
CA PHE A 97 -12.53 -4.57 -3.93
C PHE A 97 -13.24 -3.85 -2.80
N ASN A 98 -14.57 -3.94 -2.78
CA ASN A 98 -15.42 -3.34 -1.77
C ASN A 98 -15.94 -4.42 -0.80
N PHE A 99 -15.57 -4.32 0.47
CA PHE A 99 -15.97 -5.27 1.50
C PHE A 99 -17.26 -4.83 2.21
N LYS A 100 -18.06 -5.81 2.68
CA LYS A 100 -19.24 -5.53 3.51
C LYS A 100 -18.77 -5.05 4.89
N PHE A 101 -19.21 -3.84 5.22
CA PHE A 101 -18.64 -2.94 6.23
C PHE A 101 -18.70 -3.44 7.69
N ASN A 102 -17.58 -3.31 8.41
CA ASN A 102 -17.47 -2.82 9.80
C ASN A 102 -15.99 -2.41 10.04
N LEU A 103 -15.71 -1.34 10.77
CA LEU A 103 -14.55 -0.42 10.64
C LEU A 103 -13.15 -0.92 11.21
N THR A 104 -11.94 -0.68 10.57
CA THR A 104 -10.62 0.07 11.00
C THR A 104 -9.16 -0.54 10.92
N GLY A 105 -8.20 -0.15 10.06
CA GLY A 105 -6.72 -0.33 10.25
C GLY A 105 -5.88 -1.36 9.45
N TYR A 106 -4.92 -0.90 8.64
CA TYR A 106 -3.65 -1.53 8.13
C TYR A 106 -3.68 -2.51 6.94
N ASP A 107 -3.07 -2.10 5.82
CA ASP A 107 -3.06 -2.82 4.53
C ASP A 107 -2.51 -4.26 4.62
N PHE A 108 -1.22 -4.40 4.92
CA PHE A 108 -0.57 -5.71 5.00
C PHE A 108 -1.00 -6.50 6.23
N GLY A 109 -1.30 -5.81 7.34
CA GLY A 109 -1.90 -6.43 8.51
C GLY A 109 -3.23 -7.10 8.17
N TYR A 110 -4.09 -6.42 7.40
CA TYR A 110 -5.34 -6.97 6.93
C TYR A 110 -5.16 -8.13 5.96
N LEU A 111 -4.25 -8.01 5.00
CA LEU A 111 -3.98 -9.09 4.07
C LEU A 111 -3.50 -10.34 4.81
N ILE A 112 -2.56 -10.21 5.76
CA ILE A 112 -2.10 -11.34 6.56
C ILE A 112 -3.22 -11.89 7.45
N LYS A 113 -4.03 -11.05 8.10
CA LYS A 113 -5.20 -11.50 8.87
C LYS A 113 -6.19 -12.29 8.01
N ILE A 114 -6.49 -11.82 6.79
CA ILE A 114 -7.39 -12.48 5.85
C ILE A 114 -6.80 -13.79 5.35
N LEU A 115 -5.54 -13.78 4.93
CA LEU A 115 -4.84 -14.93 4.35
C LEU A 115 -4.60 -16.04 5.38
N THR A 116 -4.32 -15.68 6.64
CA THR A 116 -4.12 -16.63 7.75
C THR A 116 -5.42 -17.00 8.47
N ASN A 117 -6.49 -16.22 8.27
CA ASN A 117 -7.75 -16.31 8.99
C ASN A 117 -7.56 -16.41 10.52
N SER A 118 -6.60 -15.65 11.04
CA SER A 118 -6.18 -15.64 12.45
C SER A 118 -5.84 -14.21 12.87
N ASN A 119 -5.81 -13.95 14.18
CA ASN A 119 -5.24 -12.70 14.69
C ASN A 119 -3.75 -12.61 14.30
N LEU A 120 -3.24 -11.38 14.18
CA LEU A 120 -1.84 -11.17 13.88
C LEU A 120 -0.93 -11.71 15.00
N PRO A 121 0.30 -12.16 14.69
CA PRO A 121 1.25 -12.65 15.69
C PRO A 121 1.51 -11.64 16.81
N GLU A 122 1.73 -12.12 18.04
CA GLU A 122 1.98 -11.23 19.18
C GLU A 122 3.28 -10.44 19.04
N GLU A 123 4.29 -11.04 18.41
CA GLU A 123 5.63 -10.48 18.21
C GLU A 123 5.82 -9.99 16.76
N GLU A 124 6.49 -8.84 16.59
CA GLU A 124 6.71 -8.20 15.28
C GLU A 124 7.53 -9.10 14.32
N LEU A 125 8.51 -9.84 14.86
CA LEU A 125 9.37 -10.71 14.07
C LEU A 125 8.56 -11.83 13.39
N ASP A 126 7.66 -12.47 14.14
CA ASP A 126 6.80 -13.53 13.63
C ASP A 126 5.85 -13.02 12.54
N PHE A 127 5.37 -11.77 12.66
CA PHE A 127 4.61 -11.11 11.61
C PHE A 127 5.43 -10.96 10.33
N PHE A 128 6.68 -10.50 10.41
CA PHE A 128 7.54 -10.38 9.23
C PHE A 128 7.93 -11.74 8.63
N GLU A 129 8.05 -12.80 9.44
CA GLU A 129 8.25 -14.16 8.92
C GLU A 129 7.07 -14.60 8.05
N ILE A 130 5.83 -14.44 8.53
CA ILE A 130 4.63 -14.78 7.76
C ILE A 130 4.46 -13.84 6.56
N LEU A 131 4.72 -12.54 6.73
CA LEU A 131 4.61 -11.53 5.67
C LEU A 131 5.50 -11.91 4.47
N ARG A 132 6.75 -12.31 4.71
CA ARG A 132 7.71 -12.70 3.66
C ARG A 132 7.33 -13.99 2.93
N LEU A 133 6.50 -14.86 3.53
CA LEU A 133 5.98 -16.05 2.86
C LEU A 133 4.93 -15.69 1.80
N PHE A 134 4.04 -14.73 2.11
CA PHE A 134 2.98 -14.31 1.19
C PHE A 134 3.46 -13.23 0.21
N PHE A 135 4.32 -12.33 0.65
CA PHE A 135 4.82 -11.17 -0.08
C PHE A 135 6.35 -11.12 -0.01
N PRO A 136 7.05 -11.93 -0.83
CA PRO A 136 8.50 -12.07 -0.75
C PRO A 136 9.25 -10.81 -1.18
N VAL A 137 8.63 -9.97 -2.02
CA VAL A 137 9.19 -8.71 -2.51
C VAL A 137 8.18 -7.60 -2.28
N ILE A 138 8.50 -6.65 -1.40
CA ILE A 138 7.68 -5.48 -1.10
C ILE A 138 8.56 -4.23 -1.20
N TYR A 139 8.06 -3.21 -1.88
CA TYR A 139 8.64 -1.87 -1.87
C TYR A 139 7.63 -0.87 -1.33
N ASP A 140 7.95 -0.28 -0.20
CA ASP A 140 7.17 0.80 0.39
C ASP A 140 7.66 2.15 -0.18
N VAL A 141 6.79 2.85 -0.91
CA VAL A 141 7.11 4.14 -1.54
C VAL A 141 7.53 5.18 -0.49
N LYS A 142 6.87 5.20 0.66
CA LYS A 142 7.18 6.14 1.75
C LYS A 142 8.53 5.82 2.39
N TYR A 143 8.91 4.55 2.46
CA TYR A 143 10.26 4.15 2.86
C TYR A 143 11.32 4.56 1.82
N LEU A 144 11.06 4.35 0.53
CA LEU A 144 11.95 4.77 -0.57
C LEU A 144 12.19 6.29 -0.55
N MET A 145 11.15 7.09 -0.30
CA MET A 145 11.23 8.56 -0.21
C MET A 145 12.25 9.05 0.81
N LYS A 146 12.58 8.28 1.86
CA LYS A 146 13.63 8.66 2.83
C LYS A 146 15.01 8.84 2.16
N SER A 147 15.23 8.21 1.01
CA SER A 147 16.44 8.37 0.19
C SER A 147 16.34 9.48 -0.87
N CYS A 148 15.16 10.08 -1.05
CA CYS A 148 14.88 11.13 -2.03
C CYS A 148 14.83 12.49 -1.31
N LYS A 149 15.92 13.28 -1.38
CA LYS A 149 16.10 14.51 -0.57
C LYS A 149 14.95 15.52 -0.63
N ASN A 150 14.24 15.58 -1.75
CA ASN A 150 13.21 16.59 -2.02
C ASN A 150 11.78 16.03 -1.97
N LEU A 151 11.59 14.73 -1.74
CA LEU A 151 10.25 14.13 -1.65
C LEU A 151 9.84 13.98 -0.19
N LYS A 152 8.73 14.62 0.18
CA LYS A 152 8.14 14.56 1.53
C LYS A 152 6.63 14.69 1.43
N GLY A 153 5.92 14.12 2.39
CA GLY A 153 4.48 14.27 2.50
C GLY A 153 3.70 12.96 2.45
N GLY A 154 2.38 13.10 2.36
CA GLY A 154 1.46 12.01 2.03
C GLY A 154 1.44 11.72 0.52
N LEU A 155 0.74 10.66 0.10
CA LEU A 155 0.70 10.20 -1.28
C LEU A 155 0.30 11.31 -2.28
N GLN A 156 -0.68 12.14 -1.93
CA GLN A 156 -1.14 13.25 -2.77
C GLN A 156 -0.05 14.33 -2.98
N GLU A 157 0.64 14.73 -1.91
CA GLU A 157 1.73 15.74 -2.00
C GLU A 157 2.91 15.22 -2.82
N VAL A 158 3.20 13.92 -2.72
CA VAL A 158 4.25 13.26 -3.50
C VAL A 158 3.87 13.21 -4.98
N ALA A 159 2.62 12.90 -5.29
CA ALA A 159 2.14 12.91 -6.67
C ALA A 159 2.25 14.30 -7.31
N GLU A 160 1.94 15.36 -6.57
CA GLU A 160 2.10 16.74 -7.05
C GLU A 160 3.57 17.10 -7.30
N GLN A 161 4.48 16.71 -6.41
CA GLN A 161 5.92 16.91 -6.56
C GLN A 161 6.51 16.14 -7.75
N LEU A 162 5.89 15.01 -8.11
CA LEU A 162 6.27 14.16 -9.25
C LEU A 162 5.49 14.50 -10.54
N GLU A 163 4.64 15.53 -10.50
CA GLU A 163 3.79 15.97 -11.61
C GLU A 163 2.89 14.85 -12.17
N LEU A 164 2.32 14.03 -11.27
CA LEU A 164 1.45 12.91 -11.60
C LEU A 164 -0.02 13.31 -11.57
N GLU A 165 -0.77 12.91 -12.60
CA GLU A 165 -2.21 13.12 -12.69
C GLU A 165 -2.96 11.94 -12.07
N ARG A 166 -3.72 12.22 -11.00
CA ARG A 166 -4.58 11.23 -10.34
C ARG A 166 -5.73 10.83 -11.27
N ILE A 167 -6.01 9.52 -11.32
CA ILE A 167 -7.18 8.97 -11.98
C ILE A 167 -8.08 8.30 -10.94
N GLY A 168 -9.35 8.71 -10.91
CA GLY A 168 -10.31 8.24 -9.92
C GLY A 168 -10.39 9.14 -8.68
N PRO A 169 -11.30 8.80 -7.75
CA PRO A 169 -11.53 9.58 -6.53
C PRO A 169 -10.40 9.40 -5.52
N GLN A 170 -9.89 10.51 -4.96
CA GLN A 170 -8.95 10.49 -3.85
C GLN A 170 -9.57 9.84 -2.60
N HIS A 171 -8.74 9.15 -1.79
CA HIS A 171 -9.18 8.39 -0.61
C HIS A 171 -10.13 7.24 -0.97
N GLN A 172 -9.84 6.60 -2.11
CA GLN A 172 -10.37 5.29 -2.42
C GLN A 172 -9.21 4.41 -2.88
N ALA A 173 -9.17 3.20 -2.32
CA ALA A 173 -8.05 2.29 -2.46
C ALA A 173 -7.68 2.03 -3.94
N GLY A 174 -8.66 1.98 -4.83
CA GLY A 174 -8.43 1.85 -6.27
C GLY A 174 -7.58 3.00 -6.84
N SER A 175 -8.04 4.25 -6.66
CA SER A 175 -7.31 5.44 -7.15
C SER A 175 -5.94 5.57 -6.49
N ASP A 176 -5.86 5.32 -5.19
CA ASP A 176 -4.65 5.49 -4.39
C ASP A 176 -3.61 4.40 -4.73
N SER A 177 -4.03 3.15 -4.97
CA SER A 177 -3.13 2.10 -5.48
C SER A 177 -2.58 2.43 -6.87
N LEU A 178 -3.39 3.05 -7.73
CA LEU A 178 -2.96 3.45 -9.08
C LEU A 178 -1.94 4.59 -9.00
N LEU A 179 -2.20 5.59 -8.17
CA LEU A 179 -1.28 6.70 -7.95
C LEU A 179 0.03 6.24 -7.29
N THR A 180 -0.05 5.28 -6.35
CA THR A 180 1.13 4.63 -5.74
C THR A 180 1.99 3.95 -6.79
N GLY A 181 1.37 3.23 -7.75
CA GLY A 181 2.09 2.62 -8.86
C GLY A 181 2.80 3.65 -9.75
N MET A 182 2.10 4.73 -10.11
CA MET A 182 2.68 5.85 -10.86
C MET A 182 3.86 6.48 -10.12
N ALA A 183 3.69 6.76 -8.83
CA ALA A 183 4.74 7.33 -7.98
C ALA A 183 5.97 6.42 -7.90
N PHE A 184 5.78 5.11 -7.72
CA PHE A 184 6.86 4.14 -7.69
C PHE A 184 7.71 4.18 -8.97
N PHE A 185 7.09 4.00 -10.14
CA PHE A 185 7.84 3.96 -11.40
C PHE A 185 8.49 5.31 -11.71
N LYS A 186 7.81 6.42 -11.40
CA LYS A 186 8.38 7.76 -11.60
C LYS A 186 9.57 8.01 -10.69
N MET A 187 9.47 7.59 -9.43
CA MET A 187 10.59 7.68 -8.49
C MET A 187 11.76 6.79 -8.92
N ARG A 188 11.48 5.57 -9.36
CA ARG A 188 12.49 4.61 -9.82
C ARG A 188 13.32 5.18 -10.97
N GLU A 189 12.65 5.79 -11.94
CA GLU A 189 13.30 6.51 -13.07
C GLU A 189 14.16 7.67 -12.56
N MET A 190 13.59 8.56 -11.74
CA MET A 190 14.22 9.84 -11.38
C MET A 190 15.34 9.73 -10.34
N PHE A 191 15.24 8.80 -9.39
CA PHE A 191 16.10 8.77 -8.21
C PHE A 191 16.90 7.48 -8.04
N PHE A 192 16.57 6.43 -8.81
CA PHE A 192 17.15 5.10 -8.63
C PHE A 192 17.71 4.49 -9.91
N GLU A 193 17.89 5.27 -10.99
CA GLU A 193 18.51 4.80 -12.24
C GLU A 193 17.83 3.53 -12.79
N ASP A 194 16.49 3.48 -12.71
CA ASP A 194 15.67 2.34 -13.11
C ASP A 194 15.90 1.03 -12.34
N HIS A 195 16.66 1.06 -11.24
CA HIS A 195 17.01 -0.12 -10.44
C HIS A 195 16.92 0.12 -8.92
N ILE A 196 16.07 -0.65 -8.23
CA ILE A 196 15.98 -0.62 -6.76
C ILE A 196 16.93 -1.66 -6.14
N ASP A 197 17.70 -1.26 -5.13
CA ASP A 197 18.56 -2.18 -4.37
C ASP A 197 17.74 -2.98 -3.34
N ASP A 198 17.48 -4.25 -3.66
CA ASP A 198 16.75 -5.19 -2.82
C ASP A 198 17.30 -5.25 -1.38
N ALA A 199 18.62 -5.29 -1.21
CA ALA A 199 19.24 -5.45 0.11
C ALA A 199 18.92 -4.27 1.05
N LYS A 200 18.64 -3.11 0.47
CA LYS A 200 18.38 -1.87 1.21
C LYS A 200 16.88 -1.57 1.38
N TYR A 201 16.06 -1.95 0.40
CA TYR A 201 14.67 -1.47 0.31
C TYR A 201 13.63 -2.58 0.35
N CYS A 202 13.96 -3.81 -0.06
CA CYS A 202 12.98 -4.89 -0.12
C CYS A 202 12.51 -5.28 1.30
N GLY A 203 11.19 -5.41 1.48
CA GLY A 203 10.57 -5.86 2.73
C GLY A 203 10.57 -4.85 3.88
N HIS A 204 11.05 -3.62 3.65
CA HIS A 204 11.07 -2.58 4.66
C HIS A 204 9.79 -1.75 4.59
N LEU A 205 8.99 -1.80 5.66
CA LEU A 205 7.75 -1.01 5.78
C LEU A 205 8.01 0.26 6.60
N TYR A 206 7.47 1.39 6.14
CA TYR A 206 7.62 2.66 6.82
C TYR A 206 7.00 2.61 8.23
N GLY A 207 7.78 3.01 9.24
CA GLY A 207 7.35 3.04 10.64
C GLY A 207 7.43 1.69 11.37
N LEU A 208 7.81 0.60 10.71
CA LEU A 208 8.00 -0.73 11.30
C LEU A 208 9.46 -1.21 11.21
N GLY A 209 9.84 -2.14 12.07
CA GLY A 209 11.20 -2.45 12.47
C GLY A 209 11.98 -3.49 11.64
N SER A 210 11.76 -3.65 10.33
CA SER A 210 12.48 -4.67 9.53
C SER A 210 13.95 -4.34 9.18
N GLY A 211 14.52 -3.21 9.60
CA GLY A 211 15.85 -2.74 9.14
C GLY A 211 16.70 -1.94 10.15
N SER A 212 16.53 -2.15 11.45
CA SER A 212 17.23 -1.34 12.46
C SER A 212 18.72 -1.65 12.60
N SER A 213 19.53 -0.97 11.78
CA SER A 213 20.87 -0.52 12.17
C SER A 213 21.23 0.83 11.56
N TYR A 214 20.35 1.83 11.68
CA TYR A 214 20.74 3.24 11.62
C TYR A 214 19.93 4.07 12.62
N VAL A 215 20.63 4.77 13.50
CA VAL A 215 20.10 5.63 14.57
C VAL A 215 19.21 6.73 13.98
N GLN A 216 17.93 6.76 14.35
CA GLN A 216 17.01 7.85 13.99
C GLN A 216 16.92 8.90 15.12
N ASN A 217 17.35 10.12 14.82
CA ASN A 217 16.86 11.34 15.48
C ASN A 217 15.69 11.91 14.66
N GLY A 218 14.52 11.29 14.75
CA GLY A 218 13.30 11.77 14.10
C GLY A 218 12.10 10.88 14.40
N THR A 219 10.99 11.48 14.85
CA THR A 219 9.72 10.82 15.19
C THR A 219 8.99 10.38 13.92
N GLY A 220 9.30 9.20 13.40
CA GLY A 220 8.52 8.55 12.34
C GLY A 220 7.46 7.64 12.94
N ASN A 221 6.19 8.04 12.90
CA ASN A 221 5.08 7.17 13.30
C ASN A 221 4.63 6.31 12.11
N ALA A 222 4.20 5.07 12.37
CA ALA A 222 3.71 4.15 11.34
C ALA A 222 2.32 4.51 10.81
N TYR A 223 1.64 5.48 11.42
CA TYR A 223 0.34 5.96 10.98
C TYR A 223 0.49 7.15 10.01
N GLU A 224 -0.40 7.24 9.01
CA GLU A 224 -0.61 8.48 8.26
C GLU A 224 -1.56 9.40 9.05
N GLU A 225 -1.04 10.52 9.54
CA GLU A 225 -1.86 11.57 10.14
C GLU A 225 -2.38 12.46 9.00
N GLU A 226 -3.68 12.44 8.72
CA GLU A 226 -4.31 13.53 7.99
C GLU A 226 -5.00 14.51 8.94
N ALA A 227 -4.76 15.79 8.67
CA ALA A 227 -5.20 16.92 9.45
C ALA A 227 -6.73 17.05 9.44
N SER A 228 -7.34 16.80 10.60
CA SER A 228 -8.68 17.27 10.88
C SER A 228 -8.72 18.80 10.92
N LYS A 229 -9.03 19.46 9.81
CA LYS A 229 -9.56 20.84 9.80
C LYS A 229 -10.63 21.01 8.73
N GLN A 230 -11.84 20.54 9.06
CA GLN A 230 -13.05 21.23 8.62
C GLN A 230 -13.32 22.38 9.59
N SER A 231 -13.24 23.61 9.09
CA SER A 231 -14.05 24.76 9.49
C SER A 231 -14.08 25.73 8.32
#